data_AF-A0A9D8CMP8-F1
#
_entry.id   AF-A0A9D8CMP8-F1
#
_cell.length_a   1.000
_cell.length_b   1.000
_cell.length_c   1.000
_cell.angle_alpha   90.00
_cell.angle_beta   90.00
_cell.angle_gamma   90.00
#
_symmetry.space_group_name_H-M   'P 1'
#
loop_
_entity.id
_entity.type
_entity.pdbx_description
1 polymer ?
#
loop_
_entity_poly.entity_id
_entity_poly.type
_entity_poly.pdbx_seq_one_letter_code
_entity_poly.pdbx_strand_id
1 'polypeptide(L)'
;MAGGRAVAALALAPVAVLPTRRRRGLGTLLVRASLEIARGQGSEAIIVLGHRGYYPRFGFSAALASGLSARLSGTAFMALELVPGVLAGKNRQRDLSASLRHRPSLV
;
A
#
# COMPACT_ATOMS: atom_id res chain seq x y z
N MET A 1 25.07 -13.61 8.54
CA MET A 1 23.89 -13.97 7.74
C MET A 1 22.74 -13.03 8.10
N ALA A 2 22.41 -12.05 7.24
CA ALA A 2 21.32 -11.12 7.53
C ALA A 2 19.98 -11.76 7.10
N GLY A 3 19.30 -12.42 8.05
CA GLY A 3 17.95 -12.94 7.86
C GLY A 3 16.96 -11.78 7.72
N GLY A 4 16.53 -11.47 6.50
CA GLY A 4 15.44 -10.53 6.28
C GLY A 4 14.11 -11.19 6.64
N ARG A 5 13.36 -10.61 7.59
CA ARG A 5 12.00 -11.04 7.90
C ARG A 5 11.04 -10.60 6.78
N ALA A 6 10.12 -11.49 6.40
CA ALA A 6 9.02 -11.15 5.50
C ALA A 6 8.11 -10.07 6.13
N VAL A 7 7.67 -9.11 5.31
CA VAL A 7 6.74 -8.05 5.71
C VAL A 7 5.33 -8.42 5.25
N ALA A 8 4.36 -8.41 6.16
CA ALA A 8 2.96 -8.60 5.79
C ALA A 8 2.42 -7.33 5.11
N ALA A 9 2.24 -7.36 3.80
CA ALA A 9 1.77 -6.22 3.02
C ALA A 9 0.51 -6.55 2.20
N LEU A 10 -0.35 -5.55 2.00
CA LEU A 10 -1.52 -5.63 1.11
C LEU A 10 -1.39 -4.64 -0.04
N ALA A 11 -2.00 -4.98 -1.19
CA ALA A 11 -2.19 -4.05 -2.29
C ALA A 11 -3.59 -3.43 -2.23
N LEU A 12 -3.68 -2.10 -2.28
CA LEU A 12 -4.96 -1.39 -2.31
C LEU A 12 -5.39 -1.16 -3.76
N ALA A 13 -6.19 -2.05 -4.33
CA ALA A 13 -6.79 -1.86 -5.65
C ALA A 13 -8.01 -2.76 -5.92
N PRO A 14 -9.00 -2.29 -6.72
CA PRO A 14 -9.23 -0.89 -7.08
C PRO A 14 -9.92 -0.11 -5.95
N VAL A 15 -9.79 1.22 -5.96
CA VAL A 15 -10.65 2.13 -5.17
C VAL A 15 -11.50 2.94 -6.14
N ALA A 16 -12.82 2.80 -6.06
CA ALA A 16 -13.74 3.42 -7.01
C ALA A 16 -14.90 4.12 -6.31
N VAL A 17 -15.33 5.24 -6.91
CA VAL A 17 -16.54 5.97 -6.55
C VAL A 17 -17.30 6.29 -7.83
N LEU A 18 -18.61 6.01 -7.84
CA LEU A 18 -19.51 6.34 -8.94
C LEU A 18 -19.32 7.81 -9.37
N PRO A 19 -19.27 8.13 -10.68
CA PRO A 19 -19.05 9.49 -11.16
C PRO A 19 -19.96 10.53 -10.51
N THR A 20 -21.25 10.23 -10.38
CA THR A 20 -22.29 11.08 -9.76
C THR A 20 -22.12 11.29 -8.25
N ARG A 21 -21.21 10.56 -7.61
CA ARG A 21 -20.93 10.62 -6.17
C ARG A 21 -19.51 11.12 -5.86
N ARG A 22 -18.69 11.45 -6.87
CA ARG A 22 -17.31 11.96 -6.70
C ARG A 22 -17.31 13.38 -6.11
N ARG A 23 -16.12 13.87 -5.74
CA ARG A 23 -15.88 15.21 -5.15
C ARG A 23 -16.58 15.48 -3.81
N ARG A 24 -17.14 14.44 -3.18
CA ARG A 24 -17.80 14.49 -1.86
C ARG A 24 -16.99 13.82 -0.74
N GLY A 25 -15.69 13.62 -0.94
CA GLY A 25 -14.81 12.97 0.05
C GLY A 25 -14.95 11.44 0.17
N LEU A 26 -15.89 10.80 -0.54
CA LEU A 26 -16.11 9.33 -0.45
C LEU A 26 -14.85 8.50 -0.72
N GLY A 27 -14.05 8.87 -1.73
CA GLY A 27 -12.80 8.16 -2.01
C GLY A 27 -11.79 8.29 -0.86
N THR A 28 -11.80 9.40 -0.12
CA THR A 28 -11.01 9.57 1.10
C THR A 28 -11.49 8.67 2.21
N LEU A 29 -12.81 8.58 2.41
CA LEU A 29 -13.42 7.71 3.42
C LEU A 29 -13.11 6.24 3.14
N LEU A 30 -13.23 5.80 1.89
CA LEU A 30 -12.90 4.43 1.47
C LEU A 30 -11.44 4.10 1.80
N VAL A 31 -10.48 4.92 1.39
CA VAL A 31 -9.06 4.66 1.67
C VAL A 31 -8.82 4.61 3.18
N ARG A 32 -9.33 5.57 3.96
CA ARG A 32 -9.15 5.57 5.42
C ARG A 32 -9.72 4.31 6.07
N ALA A 33 -10.94 3.92 5.71
CA ALA A 33 -11.57 2.70 6.22
C ALA A 33 -10.75 1.45 5.86
N SER A 34 -10.24 1.34 4.64
CA SER A 34 -9.36 0.24 4.22
C SER A 34 -8.07 0.19 5.05
N LEU A 35 -7.47 1.34 5.37
CA LEU A 35 -6.27 1.38 6.21
C LEU A 35 -6.55 0.91 7.64
N GLU A 36 -7.68 1.32 8.25
CA GLU A 36 -8.07 0.84 9.58
C GLU A 36 -8.31 -0.67 9.59
N ILE A 37 -9.01 -1.21 8.59
CA ILE A 37 -9.23 -2.65 8.44
C ILE A 37 -7.88 -3.39 8.31
N ALA A 38 -6.97 -2.87 7.49
CA ALA A 38 -5.67 -3.48 7.28
C ALA A 38 -4.83 -3.52 8.57
N ARG A 39 -4.88 -2.46 9.39
CA ARG A 39 -4.25 -2.44 10.72
C ARG A 39 -4.84 -3.51 11.62
N GLY A 40 -6.17 -3.60 11.69
CA GLY A 40 -6.87 -4.61 12.48
C GLY A 40 -6.55 -6.07 12.06
N GLN A 41 -6.11 -6.27 10.82
CA GLN A 41 -5.69 -7.57 10.29
C GLN A 41 -4.18 -7.87 10.47
N GLY A 42 -3.43 -6.97 11.12
CA GLY A 42 -1.98 -7.14 11.31
C GLY A 42 -1.15 -6.89 10.05
N SER A 43 -1.67 -6.14 9.08
CA SER A 43 -0.86 -5.69 7.94
C SER A 43 0.15 -4.64 8.39
N GLU A 44 1.38 -4.74 7.90
CA GLU A 44 2.48 -3.87 8.29
C GLU A 44 2.74 -2.78 7.25
N ALA A 45 2.38 -3.01 5.99
CA ALA A 45 2.50 -2.04 4.91
C ALA A 45 1.39 -2.17 3.88
N ILE A 46 1.13 -1.10 3.14
CA ILE A 46 0.20 -1.06 2.00
C ILE A 46 0.93 -0.53 0.77
N ILE A 47 0.72 -1.18 -0.37
CA ILE A 47 1.21 -0.72 -1.68
C ILE A 47 0.05 -0.27 -2.57
N VAL A 48 0.32 0.70 -3.45
CA VAL A 48 -0.64 1.18 -4.44
C VAL A 48 0.06 1.57 -5.74
N LEU A 49 -0.63 1.35 -6.85
CA LEU A 49 -0.35 2.00 -8.12
C LEU A 49 -1.40 3.08 -8.34
N GLY A 50 -1.01 4.36 -8.26
CA GLY A 50 -2.00 5.43 -8.19
C GLY A 50 -1.50 6.82 -8.51
N HIS A 51 -2.44 7.77 -8.52
CA HIS A 51 -2.19 9.15 -8.90
C HIS A 51 -1.33 9.88 -7.85
N ARG A 52 -0.25 10.53 -8.31
CA ARG A 52 0.75 11.25 -7.48
C ARG A 52 0.16 12.39 -6.64
N GLY A 53 -0.96 12.98 -7.07
CA GLY A 53 -1.66 14.01 -6.29
C GLY A 53 -2.71 13.46 -5.31
N TYR A 54 -3.03 12.16 -5.35
CA TYR A 54 -4.14 11.60 -4.59
C TYR A 54 -3.69 10.77 -3.40
N TYR A 55 -2.76 9.82 -3.58
CA TYR A 55 -2.37 8.94 -2.49
C TYR A 55 -1.41 9.56 -1.45
N PRO A 56 -0.54 10.54 -1.79
CA PRO A 56 0.31 11.16 -0.77
C PRO A 56 -0.42 11.86 0.37
N ARG A 57 -1.67 12.28 0.18
CA ARG A 57 -2.49 12.85 1.26
C ARG A 57 -2.81 11.87 2.41
N PHE A 58 -2.53 10.57 2.23
CA PHE A 58 -2.65 9.54 3.27
C PHE A 58 -1.29 9.04 3.78
N GLY A 59 -0.17 9.63 3.32
CA GLY A 59 1.19 9.20 3.69
C GLY A 59 1.84 8.20 2.74
N PHE A 60 1.19 7.84 1.62
CA PHE A 60 1.83 7.02 0.59
C PHE A 60 2.97 7.78 -0.08
N SER A 61 4.08 7.12 -0.36
CA SER A 61 5.16 7.72 -1.14
C SER A 61 5.92 6.70 -2.00
N ALA A 62 6.47 7.18 -3.12
CA ALA A 62 7.37 6.39 -3.95
C ALA A 62 8.71 6.14 -3.24
N ALA A 63 9.13 7.03 -2.33
CA ALA A 63 10.33 6.85 -1.53
C ALA A 63 10.23 5.60 -0.64
N LEU A 64 9.09 5.39 0.01
CA LEU A 64 8.83 4.16 0.79
C LEU A 64 8.76 2.90 -0.09
N ALA A 65 8.37 3.04 -1.35
CA ALA A 65 8.32 1.93 -2.30
C ALA A 65 9.68 1.63 -2.98
N SER A 66 10.68 2.50 -2.85
CA SER A 66 11.94 2.43 -3.61
C SER A 66 12.76 1.15 -3.39
N GLY A 67 12.65 0.54 -2.20
CA GLY A 67 13.33 -0.72 -1.86
C GLY A 67 12.58 -2.00 -2.28
N LEU A 68 11.40 -1.88 -2.88
CA LEU A 68 10.55 -2.99 -3.26
C LEU A 68 10.83 -3.42 -4.69
N SER A 69 10.94 -4.74 -4.90
CA SER A 69 10.94 -5.31 -6.24
C SER A 69 9.52 -5.46 -6.72
N ALA A 70 9.16 -4.80 -7.82
CA ALA A 70 7.88 -5.01 -8.47
C ALA A 70 8.05 -4.90 -9.99
N ARG A 71 7.22 -5.62 -10.74
CA ARG A 71 7.13 -5.46 -12.21
C ARG A 71 6.65 -4.06 -12.61
N LEU A 72 5.97 -3.39 -11.69
CA LEU A 72 5.45 -2.04 -11.82
C LEU A 72 6.29 -1.13 -10.95
N SER A 73 6.85 -0.08 -11.53
CA SER A 73 7.77 0.84 -10.87
C SER A 73 7.52 2.30 -11.28
N GLY A 74 8.28 3.22 -10.71
CA GLY A 74 8.17 4.65 -10.99
C GLY A 74 7.28 5.41 -10.00
N THR A 75 7.03 6.68 -10.30
CA THR A 75 6.44 7.64 -9.35
C THR A 75 4.98 7.38 -8.97
N ALA A 76 4.27 6.54 -9.73
CA ALA A 76 2.91 6.10 -9.42
C ALA A 76 2.89 4.87 -8.49
N PHE A 77 4.00 4.13 -8.37
CA PHE A 77 4.15 3.03 -7.44
C PHE A 77 4.57 3.58 -6.08
N MET A 78 3.70 3.43 -5.09
CA MET A 78 3.85 4.04 -3.78
C MET A 78 3.56 3.03 -2.67
N ALA A 79 4.17 3.24 -1.52
CA ALA A 79 3.94 2.44 -0.32
C ALA A 79 3.61 3.34 0.88
N LEU A 80 2.91 2.76 1.84
CA LEU A 80 2.61 3.33 3.15
C LEU A 80 3.00 2.29 4.21
N GLU A 81 3.72 2.72 5.24
CA GLU A 81 3.96 1.91 6.43
C GLU A 81 2.79 2.03 7.39
N LEU A 82 2.25 0.89 7.82
CA LEU A 82 1.32 0.82 8.97
C LEU A 82 2.10 0.60 10.27
N VAL A 83 3.28 -0.04 10.17
CA VAL A 83 4.28 -0.17 11.24
C VAL A 83 5.52 0.63 10.83
N PRO A 84 5.88 1.70 11.57
CA PRO A 84 7.01 2.55 11.21
C PRO A 84 8.33 1.79 11.04
N GLY A 85 9.06 2.08 9.97
CA GLY A 85 10.36 1.49 9.67
C GLY A 85 10.33 0.05 9.16
N VAL A 86 9.15 -0.56 8.96
CA VAL A 86 9.06 -1.95 8.48
C VAL A 86 9.63 -2.12 7.07
N LEU A 87 9.59 -1.05 6.25
CA LEU A 87 10.19 -0.98 4.92
C LEU A 87 11.62 -0.43 4.95
N ALA A 88 12.13 0.04 6.11
CA ALA A 88 13.50 0.50 6.29
C ALA A 88 14.49 -0.69 6.35
N GLY A 89 14.57 -1.46 5.27
CA GLY A 89 15.59 -2.47 5.04
C GLY A 89 16.74 -1.89 4.23
N LYS A 90 17.88 -1.65 4.86
CA LYS A 90 19.12 -1.35 4.14
C LYS A 90 19.46 -2.54 3.23
N ASN A 91 19.38 -2.31 1.92
CA ASN A 91 20.20 -2.96 0.90
C ASN A 91 19.81 -4.29 0.24
N ARG A 92 18.55 -4.75 0.23
CA ARG A 92 18.13 -5.82 -0.73
C ARG A 92 16.70 -5.65 -1.21
N GLN A 93 16.57 -5.63 -2.53
CA GLN A 93 15.33 -5.73 -3.29
C GLN A 93 14.42 -6.82 -2.69
N ARG A 94 13.32 -6.42 -2.05
CA ARG A 94 12.38 -7.37 -1.44
C ARG A 94 11.38 -7.84 -2.48
N ASP A 95 11.33 -9.14 -2.72
CA ASP A 95 10.32 -9.73 -3.58
C ASP A 95 8.97 -9.79 -2.85
N LEU A 96 7.99 -9.03 -3.35
CA LEU A 96 6.62 -9.01 -2.85
C LEU A 96 5.77 -10.18 -3.37
N SER A 97 6.32 -11.00 -4.28
CA SER A 97 5.60 -12.13 -4.88
C SER A 97 5.14 -13.18 -3.87
N ALA A 98 5.79 -13.27 -2.69
CA ALA A 98 5.58 -14.35 -1.74
C ALA A 98 4.52 -14.10 -0.65
N SER A 99 3.87 -12.93 -0.56
CA SER A 99 2.91 -12.68 0.53
C SER A 99 1.69 -11.79 0.22
N LEU A 100 1.42 -11.51 -1.06
CA LEU A 100 0.11 -11.01 -1.45
C LEU A 100 -0.93 -12.13 -1.31
N ARG A 101 -1.41 -12.33 -0.09
CA ARG A 101 -2.54 -13.22 0.16
C ARG A 101 -3.77 -12.59 -0.48
N HIS A 102 -4.18 -13.12 -1.63
CA HIS A 102 -5.48 -12.82 -2.22
C HIS A 102 -6.55 -13.27 -1.20
N ARG A 103 -7.18 -12.30 -0.52
CA ARG A 103 -8.40 -12.55 0.25
C ARG A 103 -9.55 -11.88 -0.49
N PRO A 104 -10.66 -12.60 -0.75
CA PRO A 104 -11.80 -12.01 -1.42
C PRO A 104 -12.26 -10.79 -0.62
N SER A 105 -12.42 -9.68 -1.32
CA SER A 105 -12.81 -8.40 -0.78
C SER A 105 -14.13 -8.54 -0.04
N LEU A 106 -14.18 -8.14 1.23
CA LEU A 106 -15.45 -7.83 1.89
C LEU A 106 -15.96 -6.53 1.25
N VAL A 107 -16.87 -6.68 0.28
CA VAL A 107 -17.79 -5.63 -0.18
C VAL A 107 -19.17 -6.23 -0.17
#